data_AF-A0A1G9MFB7-F1
#
_entry.id   AF-A0A1G9MFB7-F1
#
_cell.length_a   1.000
_cell.length_b   1.000
_cell.length_c   1.000
_cell.angle_alpha   90.00
_cell.angle_beta   90.00
_cell.angle_gamma   90.00
#
_symmetry.space_group_name_H-M   'P 1'
#
loop_
_entity.id
_entity.type
_entity.pdbx_description
1 polymer ?
#
loop_
_entity_poly.entity_id
_entity_poly.type
_entity_poly.pdbx_seq_one_letter_code
_entity_poly.pdbx_strand_id
1 'polypeptide(L)' 'MNLSVKELLSRWPAVTKAAPSGWPADFAAVIAVQSRRRGWKPSPKQMELMQRMTTVLLSPRREGKQ' A
#
# COMPACT_ATOMS: atom_id res chain seq x y z
N MET A 1 11.17 4.08 2.73
CA MET A 1 10.61 4.26 4.10
C MET A 1 10.33 2.89 4.68
N ASN A 2 10.82 2.59 5.88
CA ASN A 2 10.47 1.35 6.58
C ASN A 2 9.29 1.62 7.53
N LEU A 3 8.07 1.55 7.01
CA LEU A 3 6.84 1.80 7.78
C LEU A 3 6.39 0.52 8.48
N SER A 4 5.81 0.66 9.67
CA SER A 4 5.14 -0.45 10.36
C SER A 4 3.86 -0.89 9.64
N VAL A 5 3.37 -2.11 9.94
CA VAL A 5 2.11 -2.61 9.37
C VAL A 5 0.95 -1.66 9.70
N LYS A 6 0.88 -1.15 10.93
CA LYS A 6 -0.18 -0.22 11.36
C LYS A 6 -0.16 1.08 10.56
N GLU A 7 1.02 1.63 10.30
CA GLU A 7 1.19 2.84 9.49
C GLU A 7 0.92 2.64 8.00
N LEU A 8 1.18 1.44 7.47
CA LEU A 8 0.81 1.09 6.11
C LEU A 8 -0.72 0.97 5.99
N LEU A 9 -1.35 0.29 6.95
CA LEU A 9 -2.80 0.09 6.96
C LEU A 9 -3.57 1.40 7.15
N SER A 10 -3.07 2.34 7.96
CA SER A 10 -3.71 3.67 8.11
C SER A 10 -3.69 4.48 6.81
N ARG A 11 -2.67 4.28 5.96
CA ARG A 11 -2.52 4.93 4.64
C ARG A 11 -3.16 4.13 3.50
N TRP A 12 -3.50 2.87 3.74
CA TRP A 12 -3.99 1.94 2.72
C TRP A 12 -5.28 2.39 1.99
N PRO A 13 -6.22 3.11 2.63
CA PRO A 13 -7.35 3.70 1.90
C PRO A 13 -6.95 4.68 0.79
N ALA A 14 -5.83 5.40 0.93
CA ALA A 14 -5.31 6.25 -0.13
C ALA A 14 -4.60 5.43 -1.22
N VAL A 15 -3.85 4.39 -0.82
CA VAL A 15 -3.21 3.45 -1.76
C VAL A 15 -4.25 2.78 -2.67
N THR A 16 -5.34 2.28 -2.10
CA THR A 16 -6.44 1.65 -2.86
C THR A 16 -7.10 2.58 -3.87
N LYS A 17 -7.22 3.87 -3.55
CA LYS A 17 -7.75 4.89 -4.48
C LYS A 17 -6.77 5.30 -5.57
N ALA A 18 -5.47 5.32 -5.25
CA ALA A 18 -4.42 5.77 -6.16
C ALA A 18 -3.85 4.63 -7.03
N ALA A 19 -4.07 3.37 -6.66
CA ALA A 19 -3.56 2.22 -7.39
C ALA A 19 -4.16 2.14 -8.81
N PRO A 20 -3.34 2.02 -9.85
CA PRO A 20 -3.85 1.84 -11.21
C PRO A 20 -4.50 0.46 -11.38
N SER A 21 -5.34 0.34 -12.41
CA SER A 21 -6.06 -0.89 -12.75
C SER A 21 -5.15 -2.10 -12.94
N GLY A 22 -5.73 -3.30 -12.80
CA GLY A 22 -5.02 -4.57 -12.90
C GLY A 22 -4.33 -4.92 -11.58
N TRP A 23 -3.15 -5.52 -11.68
CA TRP A 23 -2.46 -6.12 -10.53
C TRP A 23 -2.31 -5.19 -9.30
N PRO A 24 -1.95 -3.89 -9.43
CA PRO A 24 -1.81 -3.01 -8.27
C PRO A 24 -3.13 -2.80 -7.51
N ALA A 25 -4.25 -2.59 -8.24
CA ALA A 25 -5.57 -2.45 -7.65
C ALA A 25 -6.02 -3.76 -6.98
N ASP A 26 -5.82 -4.90 -7.64
CA ASP A 26 -6.20 -6.22 -7.12
C ASP A 26 -5.44 -6.53 -5.83
N PHE A 27 -4.12 -6.30 -5.82
CA PHE A 27 -3.30 -6.48 -4.64
C PHE A 27 -3.74 -5.55 -3.49
N ALA A 28 -4.01 -4.27 -3.79
CA ALA A 28 -4.48 -3.31 -2.80
C ALA A 28 -5.81 -3.74 -2.17
N ALA A 29 -6.75 -4.21 -2.98
CA ALA A 29 -8.04 -4.72 -2.54
C ALA A 29 -7.88 -5.97 -1.65
N VAL A 30 -7.04 -6.92 -2.06
CA VAL A 30 -6.76 -8.14 -1.28
C VAL A 30 -6.23 -7.80 0.11
N ILE A 31 -5.24 -6.91 0.21
CA ILE A 31 -4.70 -6.49 1.51
C ILE A 31 -5.76 -5.76 2.36
N ALA A 32 -6.59 -4.92 1.74
CA ALA A 32 -7.67 -4.21 2.45
C ALA A 32 -8.68 -5.18 3.09
N VAL A 33 -8.94 -6.33 2.45
CA VAL A 33 -9.82 -7.37 2.99
C VAL A 33 -9.09 -8.23 4.03
N GLN A 34 -7.90 -8.73 3.70
CA GLN A 34 -7.16 -9.65 4.58
C GLN A 34 -6.76 -9.00 5.90
N SER A 35 -6.39 -7.71 5.88
CA SER A 35 -5.97 -6.97 7.07
C SER A 35 -7.03 -6.81 8.16
N ARG A 36 -8.30 -7.06 7.85
CA ARG A 36 -9.41 -7.05 8.82
C ARG A 36 -9.48 -8.35 9.63
N ARG A 37 -8.81 -9.42 9.21
CA ARG A 37 -8.84 -10.71 9.90
C ARG A 37 -8.07 -10.61 11.22
N ARG A 38 -8.66 -11.13 12.31
CA ARG A 38 -8.02 -11.14 13.63
C ARG A 38 -6.67 -11.85 13.58
N GLY A 39 -5.63 -11.21 14.10
CA GLY A 39 -4.28 -11.77 14.12
C GLY A 39 -3.58 -11.81 12.75
N TRP A 40 -4.16 -11.19 11.72
CA TRP A 40 -3.52 -11.12 10.42
C TRP A 40 -2.18 -10.39 10.50
N LYS A 41 -1.19 -10.96 9.82
CA LYS A 41 0.12 -10.36 9.58
C LYS A 41 0.45 -10.55 8.10
N PRO A 42 0.94 -9.50 7.40
CA PRO A 42 1.40 -9.67 6.04
C PRO A 42 2.63 -10.60 6.02
N SER A 43 2.77 -11.37 4.95
CA SER A 43 4.03 -12.07 4.68
C SER A 43 5.16 -11.05 4.44
N PRO A 44 6.44 -11.46 4.57
CA PRO A 44 7.57 -10.56 4.27
C PRO A 44 7.48 -9.93 2.88
N LYS A 45 7.00 -10.70 1.89
CA LYS A 45 6.81 -10.19 0.53
C LYS A 45 5.65 -9.21 0.42
N GLN A 46 4.52 -9.49 1.08
CA GLN A 46 3.40 -8.55 1.14
C GLN A 46 3.84 -7.24 1.80
N MET A 47 4.62 -7.32 2.88
CA MET A 47 5.16 -6.15 3.58
C MET A 47 6.02 -5.29 2.65
N GLU A 48 6.97 -5.89 1.93
CA GLU A 48 7.80 -5.19 0.95
C GLU A 48 6.94 -4.46 -0.11
N LEU A 49 5.96 -5.17 -0.67
CA LEU A 49 5.07 -4.61 -1.70
C LEU A 49 4.22 -3.47 -1.15
N MET A 50 3.65 -3.63 0.05
CA MET A 50 2.88 -2.58 0.73
C MET A 50 3.71 -1.31 0.92
N GLN A 51 4.97 -1.44 1.34
CA GLN A 51 5.89 -0.30 1.49
C GLN A 51 6.19 0.38 0.15
N ARG A 52 6.49 -0.41 -0.89
CA ARG A 52 6.75 0.11 -2.24
C ARG A 52 5.54 0.85 -2.80
N MET A 53 4.35 0.27 -2.72
CA MET A 53 3.12 0.91 -3.21
C MET A 53 2.82 2.20 -2.45
N THR A 54 2.93 2.19 -1.13
CA THR A 54 2.72 3.40 -0.32
C THR A 54 3.72 4.49 -0.70
N THR A 55 4.99 4.13 -0.91
CA THR A 55 6.02 5.08 -1.33
C THR A 55 5.73 5.62 -2.72
N VAL A 56 5.44 4.78 -3.71
CA VAL A 56 5.26 5.21 -5.10
C VAL A 56 3.98 6.02 -5.28
N LEU A 57 2.87 5.58 -4.70
CA LEU A 57 1.56 6.16 -4.94
C LEU A 57 1.26 7.38 -4.07
N LEU A 58 1.87 7.47 -2.89
CA LEU A 58 1.62 8.56 -1.94
C LEU A 58 2.82 9.48 -1.73
N SER A 59 3.95 9.25 -2.39
CA SER A 59 5.00 10.27 -2.40
C SER A 59 4.46 11.50 -3.11
N PRO A 60 4.68 12.71 -2.57
CA PRO A 60 4.41 13.92 -3.31
C PRO A 60 5.21 13.83 -4.61
N ARG A 61 4.49 13.81 -5.74
CA ARG A 61 5.09 13.95 -7.06
C ARG A 61 6.03 15.14 -6.96
N ARG A 62 7.35 14.91 -7.09
CA ARG A 62 8.27 16.00 -7.39
C ARG A 62 7.88 16.43 -8.79
N GLU A 63 7.04 17.46 -8.86
CA GLU A 63 6.85 18.22 -10.09
C GLU A 63 8.23 18.74 -10.47
N GLY A 64 8.88 18.04 -11.40
CA GLY A 64 9.93 18.62 -12.19
C GLY A 64 9.27 19.76 -12.97
N LYS A 65 9.47 20.99 -12.50
CA LYS A 65 9.44 22.14 -13.40
C LYS A 65 10.51 21.85 -14.45
N GLN A 66 10.04 21.56 -15.66
CA GLN A 66 10.85 21.61 -16.86
C GLN A 66 11.04 23.08 -17.25
#